data_AF-A0A3B4GRV1-F1
#
_entry.id   AF-A0A3B4GRV1-F1
#
_cell.length_a   1.000
_cell.length_b   1.000
_cell.length_c   1.000
_cell.angle_alpha   90.00
_cell.angle_beta   90.00
_cell.angle_gamma   90.00
#
_symmetry.space_group_name_H-M   'P 1'
#
loop_
_entity.id
_entity.type
_entity.pdbx_description
1 polymer ?
#
loop_
_entity_poly.entity_id
_entity_poly.type
_entity_poly.pdbx_seq_one_letter_code
_entity_poly.pdbx_strand_id
1 'polypeptide(L)'
;MSLLADWLLRHSVVMCLLLHSLVLMTFCFHHAATSCSKNCYCTESESGGKTVRCSNLQLTEIPQDIPNDTRRVYLDFNLLTTVPTNAFAGLTQLVELDLSHNELSELEPGAFRGLGSTLQFLDLSSNKLGNLTPDAFEGLRARANLTNNPWHCNCNLQMAMPRVDLEPASLTGVVCHTSEPEKIGVEGLAFLLAPDIDLCVEMKRTTDVAMLVVMFGWFTMVISYLVYYVRANQEDARRHLEYLKSLPSRQGKSEESSTISTVV
;
A
#
# COMPACT_ATOMS: atom_id res chain seq x y z
N MET A 1 65.70 26.84 48.86
CA MET A 1 65.10 27.09 47.53
C MET A 1 64.52 25.83 46.86
N SER A 2 64.87 24.61 47.28
CA SER A 2 64.35 23.36 46.69
C SER A 2 62.92 23.00 47.12
N LEU A 3 62.56 23.20 48.39
CA LEU A 3 61.26 22.77 48.93
C LEU A 3 60.05 23.54 48.36
N LEU A 4 60.23 24.81 48.00
CA LEU A 4 59.16 25.64 47.46
C LEU A 4 58.88 25.34 45.98
N ALA A 5 59.92 24.94 45.24
CA ALA A 5 59.82 24.51 43.85
C ALA A 5 59.12 23.14 43.73
N ASP A 6 59.46 22.17 44.59
CA ASP A 6 58.79 20.86 44.62
C ASP A 6 57.31 20.97 45.04
N TRP A 7 56.99 21.88 45.96
CA TRP A 7 55.62 22.14 46.39
C TRP A 7 54.77 22.77 45.27
N LEU A 8 55.33 23.74 44.54
CA LEU A 8 54.69 24.36 43.37
C LEU A 8 54.52 23.36 42.20
N LEU A 9 55.51 22.50 41.97
CA LEU A 9 55.43 21.45 40.93
C LEU A 9 54.34 20.43 41.26
N ARG A 10 54.27 19.96 42.52
CA ARG A 10 53.21 19.04 42.97
C ARG A 10 51.82 19.64 42.83
N HIS A 11 51.61 20.89 43.22
CA HIS A 11 50.30 21.53 43.08
C HIS A 11 49.90 21.79 41.63
N SER A 12 50.86 22.14 40.77
CA SER A 12 50.64 22.30 39.33
C SER A 12 50.22 20.98 38.66
N VAL A 13 50.88 19.86 39.01
CA VAL A 13 50.55 18.53 38.47
C VAL A 13 49.17 18.06 38.96
N VAL A 14 48.83 18.27 40.23
CA VAL A 14 47.51 17.90 40.78
C VAL A 14 46.39 18.71 40.13
N MET A 15 46.57 20.02 39.92
CA MET A 15 45.60 20.85 39.19
C MET A 15 45.43 20.41 37.73
N CYS A 16 46.53 20.05 37.06
CA CYS A 16 46.50 19.60 35.66
C CYS A 16 45.79 18.24 35.51
N LEU A 17 45.98 17.32 36.47
CA LEU A 17 45.27 16.04 36.51
C LEU A 17 43.78 16.22 36.80
N LEU A 18 43.43 17.13 37.71
CA LEU A 18 42.02 17.46 38.00
C LEU A 18 41.33 18.08 36.77
N LEU A 19 41.98 19.00 36.07
CA LEU A 19 41.48 19.59 34.83
C LEU A 19 41.31 18.54 33.72
N HIS A 20 42.27 17.64 33.53
CA HIS A 20 42.13 16.53 32.57
C HIS A 20 40.98 15.59 32.95
N SER A 21 40.82 15.27 34.24
CA SER A 21 39.70 14.44 34.71
C SER A 21 38.35 15.12 34.51
N LEU A 22 38.25 16.43 34.74
CA LEU A 22 37.05 17.23 34.46
C LEU A 22 36.74 17.30 32.97
N VAL A 23 37.75 17.49 32.11
CA VAL A 23 37.60 17.49 30.65
C VAL A 23 37.15 16.11 30.17
N LEU A 24 37.79 15.02 30.62
CA LEU A 24 37.37 13.64 30.34
C LEU A 24 35.92 13.39 30.77
N MET A 25 35.52 13.85 31.95
CA MET A 25 34.14 13.76 32.42
C MET A 25 33.18 14.56 31.52
N THR A 26 33.54 15.79 31.10
CA THR A 26 32.70 16.58 30.18
C THR A 26 32.57 15.97 28.78
N PHE A 27 33.61 15.28 28.28
CA PHE A 27 33.56 14.51 27.03
C PHE A 27 32.71 13.25 27.17
N CYS A 28 32.77 12.56 28.33
CA CYS A 28 31.88 11.44 28.65
C CYS A 28 30.41 11.87 28.75
N PHE A 29 30.13 13.04 29.33
CA PHE A 29 28.76 13.56 29.43
C PHE A 29 28.22 14.10 28.10
N HIS A 30 29.07 14.61 27.19
CA HIS A 30 28.62 15.07 25.86
C HIS A 30 28.27 13.93 24.89
N HIS A 31 28.74 12.70 25.11
CA HIS A 31 28.37 11.55 24.27
C HIS A 31 27.03 10.91 24.65
N ALA A 32 26.37 11.36 25.73
CA ALA A 32 25.15 10.74 26.25
C ALA A 32 23.85 11.47 25.87
N ALA A 33 23.87 12.37 24.88
CA ALA A 33 22.68 13.10 24.42
C ALA A 33 22.39 12.81 22.93
N THR A 34 22.19 11.55 22.59
CA THR A 34 21.55 11.16 21.33
C THR A 34 20.05 11.43 21.44
N SER A 35 19.57 12.39 20.63
CA SER A 35 18.18 12.80 20.49
C SER A 35 17.27 11.61 20.15
N CYS A 36 16.75 10.95 21.19
CA CYS A 36 15.75 9.89 21.14
C CYS A 36 14.50 10.38 21.88
N SER A 37 13.32 9.89 21.50
CA SER A 37 12.08 10.15 22.26
C SER A 37 12.27 9.82 23.74
N LYS A 38 11.72 10.64 24.64
CA LYS A 38 11.96 10.55 26.10
C LYS A 38 11.63 9.19 26.73
N ASN A 39 10.84 8.37 26.05
CA ASN A 39 10.38 7.07 26.55
C ASN A 39 11.04 5.88 25.85
N CYS A 40 11.71 6.07 24.72
CA CYS A 40 12.34 4.98 23.97
C CYS A 40 13.84 4.95 24.20
N TYR A 41 14.43 3.75 24.10
CA TYR A 41 15.86 3.56 24.20
C TYR A 41 16.48 3.45 22.80
N CYS A 42 17.42 4.33 22.49
CA CYS A 42 18.14 4.35 21.23
C CYS A 42 19.58 3.85 21.43
N THR A 43 20.01 2.87 20.64
CA THR A 43 21.40 2.43 20.57
C THR A 43 21.96 2.63 19.17
N GLU A 44 23.26 2.91 19.09
CA GLU A 44 23.98 2.98 17.84
C GLU A 44 24.73 1.65 17.62
N SER A 45 24.56 1.05 16.45
CA SER A 45 25.25 -0.18 16.07
C SER A 45 26.65 0.14 15.53
N GLU A 46 27.65 -0.66 15.88
CA GLU A 46 29.04 -0.53 15.42
C GLU A 46 29.17 -0.56 13.88
N SER A 47 28.19 -1.16 13.19
CA SER A 47 28.08 -1.26 11.73
C SER A 47 27.40 -0.06 11.04
N GLY A 48 27.14 1.02 11.80
CA GLY A 48 26.45 2.21 11.33
C GLY A 48 24.94 1.99 11.24
N GLY A 49 24.19 2.62 12.14
CA GLY A 49 22.72 2.60 12.13
C GLY A 49 22.15 2.57 13.54
N LYS A 50 21.10 3.37 13.76
CA LYS A 50 20.42 3.42 15.05
C LYS A 50 19.38 2.31 15.17
N THR A 51 19.29 1.75 16.36
CA THR A 51 18.26 0.82 16.78
C THR A 51 17.41 1.52 17.84
N VAL A 52 16.11 1.63 17.57
CA VAL A 52 15.14 2.26 18.47
C VAL A 52 14.30 1.16 19.10
N ARG A 53 14.35 1.06 20.43
CA ARG A 53 13.57 0.11 21.23
C ARG A 53 12.55 0.84 22.07
N CYS A 54 11.29 0.59 21.77
CA CYS A 54 10.11 1.16 22.41
C CYS A 54 9.19 0.05 22.95
N SER A 55 9.76 -1.10 23.34
CA SER A 55 9.00 -2.29 23.71
C SER A 55 8.39 -2.17 25.11
N ASN A 56 7.17 -2.67 25.31
CA ASN A 56 6.48 -2.71 26.61
C ASN A 56 6.35 -1.34 27.32
N LEU A 57 5.97 -0.32 26.57
CA LEU A 57 5.78 1.05 27.05
C LEU A 57 4.30 1.46 27.11
N GLN A 58 3.38 0.52 26.90
CA GLN A 58 1.93 0.76 26.84
C GLN A 58 1.54 1.82 25.81
N LEU A 59 2.30 1.90 24.70
CA LEU A 59 2.05 2.89 23.66
C LEU A 59 0.75 2.57 22.93
N THR A 60 -0.10 3.58 22.78
CA THR A 60 -1.35 3.51 22.00
C THR A 60 -1.17 4.03 20.57
N GLU A 61 -0.12 4.82 20.34
CA GLU A 61 0.21 5.45 19.06
C GLU A 61 1.69 5.28 18.74
N ILE A 62 2.02 5.28 17.44
CA ILE A 62 3.39 5.17 16.95
C ILE A 62 4.12 6.50 17.23
N PRO A 63 5.29 6.49 17.89
CA PRO A 63 6.06 7.71 18.16
C PRO A 63 6.50 8.40 16.87
N GLN A 64 6.24 9.70 16.73
CA GLN A 64 6.69 10.48 15.56
C GLN A 64 8.17 10.91 15.66
N ASP A 65 8.77 10.82 16.85
CA ASP A 65 10.13 11.27 17.14
C ASP A 65 11.21 10.22 16.80
N ILE A 66 10.96 9.31 15.86
CA ILE A 66 11.92 8.28 15.46
C ILE A 66 12.94 8.89 14.49
N PRO A 67 14.25 8.81 14.78
CA PRO A 67 15.29 9.34 13.90
C PRO A 67 15.27 8.68 12.51
N ASN A 68 15.49 9.46 11.45
CA ASN A 68 15.48 8.98 10.06
C ASN A 68 16.65 8.04 9.71
N ASP A 69 17.74 8.05 10.49
CA ASP A 69 18.89 7.16 10.37
C ASP A 69 18.72 5.83 11.14
N THR A 70 17.49 5.53 11.56
CA THR A 70 17.14 4.29 12.24
C THR A 70 17.05 3.13 11.25
N ARG A 71 17.74 2.03 11.57
CA ARG A 71 17.70 0.77 10.81
C ARG A 71 16.78 -0.27 11.41
N ARG A 72 16.56 -0.24 12.73
CA ARG A 72 15.70 -1.20 13.42
C ARG A 72 14.78 -0.49 14.38
N VAL A 73 13.49 -0.79 14.32
CA VAL A 73 12.47 -0.25 15.23
C VAL A 73 11.75 -1.42 15.87
N TYR A 74 11.78 -1.45 17.20
CA TYR A 74 11.07 -2.42 18.02
C TYR A 74 9.96 -1.70 18.78
N LEU A 75 8.71 -2.00 18.43
CA LEU A 75 7.48 -1.47 19.03
C LEU A 75 6.62 -2.62 19.59
N ASP A 76 7.24 -3.75 19.90
CA ASP A 76 6.63 -4.96 20.43
C ASP A 76 6.05 -4.79 21.84
N PHE A 77 5.05 -5.61 22.19
CA PHE A 77 4.38 -5.60 23.49
C PHE A 77 3.78 -4.23 23.87
N ASN A 78 3.15 -3.54 22.92
CA ASN A 78 2.43 -2.29 23.17
C ASN A 78 0.91 -2.47 22.97
N LEU A 79 0.17 -1.36 22.95
CA LEU A 79 -1.30 -1.32 22.83
C LEU A 79 -1.70 -0.59 21.53
N LEU A 80 -0.88 -0.72 20.48
CA LEU A 80 -1.16 -0.10 19.18
C LEU A 80 -2.37 -0.78 18.56
N THR A 81 -3.34 0.01 18.08
CA THR A 81 -4.59 -0.50 17.48
C THR A 81 -4.62 -0.35 15.97
N THR A 82 -3.93 0.65 15.42
CA THR A 82 -3.84 0.90 13.99
C THR A 82 -2.44 1.34 13.58
N VAL A 83 -2.09 1.11 12.31
CA VAL A 83 -0.91 1.72 11.69
C VAL A 83 -1.39 2.75 10.66
N PRO A 84 -1.22 4.06 10.92
CA PRO A 84 -1.69 5.10 10.03
C PRO A 84 -0.86 5.18 8.74
N THR A 85 -1.46 5.78 7.73
CA THR A 85 -0.85 6.05 6.43
C THR A 85 0.46 6.81 6.62
N ASN A 86 1.53 6.37 5.96
CA ASN A 86 2.87 6.99 6.05
C ASN A 86 3.49 7.02 7.47
N ALA A 87 3.04 6.18 8.41
CA ALA A 87 3.57 6.14 9.78
C ALA A 87 5.11 6.08 9.85
N PHE A 88 5.73 5.42 8.87
CA PHE A 88 7.18 5.20 8.81
C PHE A 88 7.84 5.82 7.57
N ALA A 89 7.15 6.70 6.84
CA ALA A 89 7.65 7.21 5.55
C ALA A 89 8.98 7.97 5.65
N GLY A 90 9.29 8.55 6.82
CA GLY A 90 10.57 9.22 7.09
C GLY A 90 11.75 8.28 7.35
N LEU A 91 11.50 6.99 7.58
CA LEU A 91 12.50 5.99 7.97
C LEU A 91 13.07 5.26 6.75
N THR A 92 13.71 6.00 5.85
CA THR A 92 14.19 5.49 4.56
C THR A 92 15.35 4.51 4.66
N GLN A 93 15.91 4.29 5.85
CA GLN A 93 16.97 3.30 6.10
C GLN A 93 16.48 2.11 6.93
N LEU A 94 15.18 2.01 7.19
CA LEU A 94 14.62 0.96 8.03
C LEU A 94 14.77 -0.40 7.35
N VAL A 95 15.32 -1.36 8.07
CA VAL A 95 15.59 -2.73 7.64
C VAL A 95 14.67 -3.71 8.37
N GLU A 96 14.40 -3.46 9.65
CA GLU A 96 13.65 -4.34 10.53
C GLU A 96 12.61 -3.53 11.31
N LEU A 97 11.36 -3.97 11.24
CA LEU A 97 10.25 -3.39 11.97
C LEU A 97 9.51 -4.48 12.72
N ASP A 98 9.49 -4.37 14.05
CA ASP A 98 8.76 -5.29 14.91
C ASP A 98 7.56 -4.55 15.53
N LEU A 99 6.36 -5.00 15.16
CA LEU A 99 5.06 -4.56 15.69
C LEU A 99 4.31 -5.75 16.33
N SER A 100 5.03 -6.82 16.67
CA SER A 100 4.44 -8.01 17.26
C SER A 100 3.84 -7.73 18.64
N HIS A 101 2.91 -8.58 19.09
CA HIS A 101 2.30 -8.46 20.42
C HIS A 101 1.67 -7.09 20.69
N ASN A 102 0.94 -6.56 19.71
CA ASN A 102 0.11 -5.36 19.83
C ASN A 102 -1.38 -5.72 19.72
N GLU A 103 -2.25 -4.70 19.65
CA GLU A 103 -3.69 -4.86 19.45
C GLU A 103 -4.12 -4.43 18.05
N LEU A 104 -3.24 -4.54 17.05
CA LEU A 104 -3.50 -4.02 15.70
C LEU A 104 -4.69 -4.74 15.07
N SER A 105 -5.76 -4.01 14.80
CA SER A 105 -6.96 -4.53 14.12
C SER A 105 -7.03 -4.13 12.66
N GLU A 106 -6.39 -3.02 12.29
CA GLU A 106 -6.42 -2.45 10.94
C GLU A 106 -5.08 -1.84 10.54
N LEU A 107 -4.73 -1.96 9.26
CA LEU A 107 -3.59 -1.30 8.63
C LEU A 107 -4.14 -0.33 7.57
N GLU A 108 -3.85 0.95 7.70
CA GLU A 108 -4.31 1.93 6.71
C GLU A 108 -3.62 1.71 5.34
N PRO A 109 -4.27 2.11 4.23
CA PRO A 109 -3.66 2.08 2.91
C PRO A 109 -2.31 2.82 2.90
N GLY A 110 -1.25 2.18 2.42
CA GLY A 110 0.09 2.77 2.44
C GLY A 110 0.68 2.98 3.84
N ALA A 111 0.26 2.21 4.85
CA ALA A 111 0.88 2.18 6.18
C ALA A 111 2.42 2.06 6.14
N PHE A 112 2.94 1.22 5.23
CA PHE A 112 4.38 0.98 5.05
C PHE A 112 4.99 1.69 3.84
N ARG A 113 4.33 2.75 3.34
CA ARG A 113 4.82 3.51 2.19
C ARG A 113 6.18 4.14 2.49
N GLY A 114 7.09 4.05 1.52
CA GLY A 114 8.47 4.55 1.64
C GLY A 114 9.47 3.52 2.18
N LEU A 115 8.99 2.38 2.70
CA LEU A 115 9.85 1.32 3.23
C LEU A 115 10.21 0.24 2.21
N GLY A 116 9.55 0.21 1.06
CA GLY A 116 9.59 -0.90 0.09
C GLY A 116 10.96 -1.26 -0.48
N SER A 117 11.93 -0.33 -0.48
CA SER A 117 13.28 -0.57 -0.98
C SER A 117 14.27 -1.01 0.09
N THR A 118 13.98 -0.77 1.37
CA THR A 118 14.95 -0.95 2.47
C THR A 118 14.53 -1.97 3.50
N LEU A 119 13.22 -2.09 3.76
CA LEU A 119 12.69 -3.01 4.75
C LEU A 119 12.86 -4.44 4.26
N GLN A 120 13.45 -5.27 5.11
CA GLN A 120 13.72 -6.69 4.84
C GLN A 120 12.86 -7.60 5.70
N PHE A 121 12.48 -7.14 6.90
CA PHE A 121 11.71 -7.91 7.86
C PHE A 121 10.65 -7.04 8.55
N LEU A 122 9.42 -7.57 8.58
CA LEU A 122 8.26 -6.98 9.22
C LEU A 122 7.58 -8.02 10.09
N ASP A 123 7.56 -7.81 11.41
CA ASP A 123 6.79 -8.66 12.32
C ASP A 123 5.46 -8.02 12.69
N LEU A 124 4.36 -8.66 12.32
CA LEU A 124 2.99 -8.31 12.69
C LEU A 124 2.31 -9.44 13.47
N SER A 125 3.09 -10.39 13.99
CA SER A 125 2.56 -11.56 14.67
C SER A 125 1.90 -11.21 16.00
N SER A 126 0.99 -12.08 16.46
CA SER A 126 0.32 -11.91 17.76
C SER A 126 -0.41 -10.56 17.89
N ASN A 127 -1.15 -10.18 16.84
CA ASN A 127 -2.00 -8.99 16.79
C ASN A 127 -3.48 -9.38 16.69
N LYS A 128 -4.35 -8.43 16.34
CA LYS A 128 -5.80 -8.61 16.15
C LYS A 128 -6.24 -8.43 14.70
N LEU A 129 -5.33 -8.64 13.74
CA LEU A 129 -5.61 -8.43 12.33
C LEU A 129 -6.58 -9.48 11.81
N GLY A 130 -7.78 -9.02 11.42
CA GLY A 130 -8.79 -9.88 10.79
C GLY A 130 -8.70 -9.86 9.28
N ASN A 131 -8.57 -8.67 8.68
CA ASN A 131 -8.54 -8.50 7.24
C ASN A 131 -7.25 -7.80 6.81
N LEU A 132 -6.72 -8.18 5.66
CA LEU A 132 -5.63 -7.44 5.00
C LEU A 132 -6.15 -6.83 3.70
N THR A 133 -5.95 -5.52 3.55
CA THR A 133 -6.11 -4.86 2.27
C THR A 133 -4.79 -4.96 1.49
N PRO A 134 -4.85 -5.25 0.17
CA PRO A 134 -3.63 -5.26 -0.66
C PRO A 134 -2.93 -3.90 -0.69
N ASP A 135 -3.67 -2.82 -0.46
CA ASP A 135 -3.17 -1.43 -0.48
C ASP A 135 -2.30 -1.10 0.73
N ALA A 136 -2.44 -1.81 1.86
CA ALA A 136 -1.58 -1.61 3.03
C ALA A 136 -0.11 -2.01 2.75
N PHE A 137 0.09 -3.02 1.90
CA PHE A 137 1.40 -3.54 1.51
C PHE A 137 1.88 -3.05 0.13
N GLU A 138 1.25 -1.99 -0.40
CA GLU A 138 1.59 -1.48 -1.73
C GLU A 138 3.08 -1.08 -1.81
N GLY A 139 3.80 -1.74 -2.73
CA GLY A 139 5.22 -1.47 -2.97
C GLY A 139 6.18 -2.05 -1.92
N LEU A 140 5.67 -2.76 -0.90
CA LEU A 140 6.52 -3.46 0.07
C LEU A 140 7.10 -4.74 -0.52
N ARG A 141 8.40 -5.00 -0.27
CA ARG A 141 9.11 -6.24 -0.68
C ARG A 141 9.86 -6.88 0.49
N ALA A 142 9.30 -6.73 1.68
CA ALA A 142 9.88 -7.24 2.91
C ALA A 142 9.30 -8.63 3.22
N ARG A 143 10.07 -9.44 3.95
CA ARG A 143 9.55 -10.66 4.55
C ARG A 143 8.64 -10.29 5.71
N ALA A 144 7.40 -10.79 5.72
CA ALA A 144 6.46 -10.50 6.80
C ALA A 144 6.11 -11.75 7.61
N ASN A 145 6.04 -11.59 8.93
CA ASN A 145 5.48 -12.57 9.85
C ASN A 145 4.04 -12.14 10.21
N LEU A 146 3.06 -12.95 9.81
CA LEU A 146 1.63 -12.72 9.98
C LEU A 146 0.97 -13.74 10.94
N THR A 147 1.78 -14.50 11.67
CA THR A 147 1.27 -15.58 12.52
C THR A 147 0.46 -15.07 13.72
N ASN A 148 -0.37 -15.93 14.31
CA ASN A 148 -1.14 -15.62 15.53
C ASN A 148 -2.05 -14.39 15.40
N ASN A 149 -2.76 -14.27 14.28
CA ASN A 149 -3.77 -13.26 14.05
C ASN A 149 -5.12 -13.93 13.74
N PRO A 150 -6.26 -13.33 14.13
CA PRO A 150 -7.60 -13.89 13.92
C PRO A 150 -8.06 -13.70 12.47
N TRP A 151 -7.36 -14.32 11.52
CA TRP A 151 -7.58 -14.08 10.09
C TRP A 151 -9.01 -14.42 9.65
N HIS A 152 -9.63 -13.46 8.97
CA HIS A 152 -10.87 -13.60 8.24
C HIS A 152 -10.53 -13.83 6.76
N CYS A 153 -10.64 -15.07 6.34
CA CYS A 153 -10.24 -15.50 5.00
C CYS A 153 -11.31 -15.16 3.98
N ASN A 154 -11.07 -14.09 3.24
CA ASN A 154 -11.90 -13.59 2.15
C ASN A 154 -11.06 -13.33 0.89
N CYS A 155 -11.70 -12.84 -0.17
CA CYS A 155 -11.02 -12.50 -1.42
C CYS A 155 -9.93 -11.42 -1.25
N ASN A 156 -10.11 -10.46 -0.34
CA ASN A 156 -9.10 -9.41 -0.09
C ASN A 156 -7.79 -9.99 0.45
N LEU A 157 -7.89 -10.92 1.41
CA LEU A 157 -6.72 -11.63 1.92
C LEU A 157 -6.03 -12.41 0.78
N GLN A 158 -6.79 -13.15 -0.04
CA GLN A 158 -6.24 -13.89 -1.19
C GLN A 158 -5.48 -12.99 -2.18
N MET A 159 -5.94 -11.75 -2.38
CA MET A 159 -5.28 -10.77 -3.24
C MET A 159 -4.06 -10.07 -2.59
N ALA A 160 -4.02 -10.04 -1.26
CA ALA A 160 -2.91 -9.46 -0.49
C ALA A 160 -1.70 -10.41 -0.41
N MET A 161 -1.94 -11.72 -0.29
CA MET A 161 -0.87 -12.72 -0.10
C MET A 161 0.26 -12.69 -1.14
N PRO A 162 0.01 -12.53 -2.45
CA PRO A 162 1.08 -12.45 -3.45
C PRO A 162 2.00 -11.22 -3.30
N ARG A 163 1.58 -10.20 -2.54
CA ARG A 163 2.39 -8.99 -2.27
C ARG A 163 3.25 -9.12 -1.03
N VAL A 164 3.03 -10.17 -0.23
CA VAL A 164 3.69 -10.37 1.05
C VAL A 164 4.57 -11.61 0.93
N ASP A 165 5.89 -11.42 0.94
CA ASP A 165 6.81 -12.55 1.06
C ASP A 165 6.74 -13.08 2.49
N LEU A 166 6.11 -14.24 2.67
CA LEU A 166 6.02 -14.84 3.99
C LEU A 166 7.32 -15.54 4.37
N GLU A 167 7.71 -15.40 5.64
CA GLU A 167 8.81 -16.18 6.17
C GLU A 167 8.45 -17.69 6.16
N PRO A 168 9.38 -18.60 5.78
CA PRO A 168 9.08 -20.04 5.67
C PRO A 168 8.53 -20.67 6.96
N ALA A 169 8.93 -20.14 8.13
CA ALA A 169 8.41 -20.56 9.43
C ALA A 169 6.97 -20.08 9.70
N SER A 170 6.52 -19.02 9.02
CA SER A 170 5.19 -18.43 9.16
C SER A 170 4.12 -19.11 8.28
N LEU A 171 4.52 -19.98 7.34
CA LEU A 171 3.61 -20.60 6.37
C LEU A 171 2.48 -21.43 7.00
N THR A 172 2.72 -22.02 8.17
CA THR A 172 1.73 -22.82 8.91
C THR A 172 0.94 -22.02 9.94
N GLY A 173 1.38 -20.80 10.28
CA GLY A 173 0.81 -20.00 11.36
C GLY A 173 -0.26 -18.99 10.92
N VAL A 174 -0.50 -18.85 9.60
CA VAL A 174 -1.60 -18.05 9.05
C VAL A 174 -2.84 -18.93 8.95
N VAL A 175 -3.57 -19.02 10.05
CA VAL A 175 -4.76 -19.88 10.19
C VAL A 175 -6.03 -19.05 10.07
N CYS A 176 -6.96 -19.47 9.22
CA CYS A 176 -8.26 -18.84 9.07
C CYS A 176 -9.12 -19.11 10.33
N HIS A 177 -9.55 -18.05 11.01
CA HIS A 177 -10.52 -18.15 12.11
C HIS A 177 -11.96 -18.09 11.62
N THR A 178 -12.21 -17.25 10.62
CA THR A 178 -13.51 -17.08 9.99
C THR A 178 -13.31 -16.97 8.48
N SER A 179 -14.36 -17.15 7.68
CA SER A 179 -14.24 -17.06 6.21
C SER A 179 -15.49 -16.55 5.53
N GLU A 180 -15.29 -15.92 4.38
CA GLU A 180 -16.36 -15.51 3.48
C GLU A 180 -16.04 -15.97 2.05
N PRO A 181 -16.93 -16.75 1.40
CA PRO A 181 -18.23 -17.24 1.90
C PRO A 181 -18.15 -18.37 2.95
N GLU A 182 -18.98 -18.28 4.00
CA GLU A 182 -18.98 -19.16 5.19
C GLU A 182 -19.07 -20.68 4.88
N LYS A 183 -19.62 -21.03 3.71
CA LYS A 183 -19.81 -22.42 3.25
C LYS A 183 -18.51 -23.15 2.88
N ILE A 184 -17.39 -22.43 2.81
CA ILE A 184 -16.09 -23.00 2.39
C ILE A 184 -15.44 -23.82 3.53
N GLY A 185 -15.81 -23.59 4.80
CA GLY A 185 -15.38 -24.43 5.91
C GLY A 185 -13.86 -24.41 6.16
N VAL A 186 -13.19 -23.29 5.89
CA VAL A 186 -11.74 -23.13 6.08
C VAL A 186 -11.34 -22.76 7.50
N GLU A 187 -12.27 -22.75 8.45
CA GLU A 187 -11.99 -22.45 9.85
C GLU A 187 -10.99 -23.46 10.43
N GLY A 188 -9.86 -22.97 10.96
CA GLY A 188 -8.77 -23.78 11.50
C GLY A 188 -7.76 -24.28 10.47
N LEU A 189 -7.93 -23.98 9.17
CA LEU A 189 -6.96 -24.34 8.13
C LEU A 189 -5.93 -23.25 7.91
N ALA A 190 -4.68 -23.67 7.67
CA ALA A 190 -3.64 -22.76 7.23
C ALA A 190 -3.93 -22.32 5.78
N PHE A 191 -4.03 -21.01 5.56
CA PHE A 191 -4.46 -20.42 4.29
C PHE A 191 -3.66 -20.95 3.08
N LEU A 192 -2.34 -21.07 3.23
CA LEU A 192 -1.42 -21.47 2.15
C LEU A 192 -1.44 -22.98 1.87
N LEU A 193 -1.98 -23.79 2.77
CA LEU A 193 -2.11 -25.24 2.60
C LEU A 193 -3.45 -25.63 1.96
N ALA A 194 -4.28 -24.65 1.59
CA ALA A 194 -5.55 -24.85 0.91
C ALA A 194 -5.53 -24.34 -0.55
N PRO A 195 -4.68 -24.91 -1.43
CA PRO A 195 -4.41 -24.38 -2.77
C PRO A 195 -5.61 -24.44 -3.74
N ASP A 196 -6.60 -25.29 -3.47
CA ASP A 196 -7.75 -25.51 -4.36
C ASP A 196 -8.95 -24.59 -4.05
N ILE A 197 -8.81 -23.67 -3.10
CA ILE A 197 -9.92 -22.83 -2.62
C ILE A 197 -9.84 -21.44 -3.26
N ASP A 198 -10.82 -21.13 -4.12
CA ASP A 198 -10.99 -19.79 -4.68
C ASP A 198 -12.01 -18.99 -3.84
N LEU A 199 -11.53 -18.11 -2.96
CA LEU A 199 -12.37 -17.22 -2.14
C LEU A 199 -12.97 -16.07 -2.97
N CYS A 200 -12.44 -15.82 -4.17
CA CYS A 200 -12.86 -14.74 -5.05
C CYS A 200 -13.99 -15.12 -6.03
N VAL A 201 -14.58 -16.32 -5.91
CA VAL A 201 -15.64 -16.80 -6.81
C VAL A 201 -16.84 -15.86 -6.87
N GLU A 202 -17.29 -15.36 -5.72
CA GLU A 202 -18.45 -14.46 -5.64
C GLU A 202 -18.15 -13.10 -6.29
N MET A 203 -16.95 -12.56 -6.06
CA MET A 203 -16.50 -11.31 -6.68
C MET A 203 -16.37 -11.44 -8.21
N LYS A 204 -15.76 -12.53 -8.71
CA LYS A 204 -15.67 -12.83 -10.15
C LYS A 204 -17.06 -12.92 -10.80
N ARG A 205 -18.01 -13.58 -10.12
CA ARG A 205 -19.39 -13.69 -10.61
C ARG A 205 -20.08 -12.33 -10.72
N THR A 206 -19.88 -11.44 -9.74
CA THR A 206 -20.45 -10.09 -9.80
C THR A 206 -19.88 -9.25 -10.95
N THR A 207 -18.57 -9.37 -11.22
CA THR A 207 -17.94 -8.65 -12.35
C THR A 207 -18.43 -9.17 -13.69
N ASP A 208 -18.65 -10.47 -13.84
CA ASP A 208 -19.19 -11.06 -15.07
C ASP A 208 -20.61 -10.55 -15.35
N VAL A 209 -21.47 -10.51 -14.34
CA VAL A 209 -22.85 -9.98 -14.47
C VAL A 209 -22.82 -8.49 -14.79
N ALA A 210 -22.00 -7.70 -14.09
CA ALA A 210 -21.88 -6.27 -14.34
C ALA A 210 -21.39 -5.98 -15.77
N MET A 211 -20.38 -6.71 -16.23
CA MET A 211 -19.87 -6.58 -17.60
C MET A 211 -20.93 -6.91 -18.65
N LEU A 212 -21.74 -7.96 -18.44
CA LEU A 212 -22.86 -8.29 -19.33
C LEU A 212 -23.93 -7.20 -19.36
N VAL A 213 -24.28 -6.62 -18.21
CA VAL A 213 -25.24 -5.51 -18.13
C VAL A 213 -24.72 -4.28 -18.87
N VAL A 214 -23.45 -3.92 -18.67
CA VAL A 214 -22.81 -2.80 -19.37
C VAL A 214 -22.75 -3.05 -20.87
N MET A 215 -22.39 -4.26 -21.28
CA MET A 215 -22.35 -4.66 -22.69
C MET A 215 -23.73 -4.52 -23.35
N PHE A 216 -24.79 -5.02 -22.70
CA PHE A 216 -26.15 -4.88 -23.21
C PHE A 216 -26.62 -3.42 -23.26
N GLY A 217 -26.27 -2.62 -22.24
CA GLY A 217 -26.50 -1.17 -22.24
C GLY A 217 -25.81 -0.46 -23.40
N TRP A 218 -24.57 -0.83 -23.72
CA TRP A 218 -23.83 -0.24 -24.82
C TRP A 218 -24.42 -0.65 -26.18
N PHE A 219 -24.76 -1.93 -26.37
CA PHE A 219 -25.41 -2.39 -27.61
C PHE A 219 -26.76 -1.72 -27.84
N THR A 220 -27.60 -1.60 -26.81
CA THR A 220 -28.90 -0.92 -26.95
C THR A 220 -28.72 0.56 -27.28
N MET A 221 -27.74 1.25 -26.69
CA MET A 221 -27.40 2.63 -27.02
C MET A 221 -26.93 2.76 -28.48
N VAL A 222 -25.98 1.94 -28.93
CA VAL A 222 -25.47 1.97 -30.32
C VAL A 222 -26.56 1.66 -31.33
N ILE A 223 -27.40 0.63 -31.09
CA ILE A 223 -28.52 0.29 -31.97
C ILE A 223 -29.51 1.46 -32.03
N SER A 224 -29.86 2.06 -30.88
CA SER A 224 -30.76 3.22 -30.85
C SER A 224 -30.21 4.42 -31.62
N TYR A 225 -28.91 4.69 -31.50
CA TYR A 225 -28.22 5.75 -32.22
C TYR A 225 -28.22 5.49 -33.73
N LEU A 226 -27.94 4.26 -34.17
CA LEU A 226 -27.97 3.89 -35.58
C LEU A 226 -29.38 4.01 -36.17
N VAL A 227 -30.41 3.55 -35.45
CA VAL A 227 -31.81 3.69 -35.87
C VAL A 227 -32.16 5.16 -36.00
N TYR A 228 -31.83 5.98 -35.00
CA TYR A 228 -32.04 7.43 -35.04
C TYR A 228 -31.34 8.06 -36.25
N TYR A 229 -30.06 7.75 -36.45
CA TYR A 229 -29.26 8.29 -37.55
C TYR A 229 -29.82 7.93 -38.92
N VAL A 230 -30.22 6.67 -39.12
CA VAL A 230 -30.84 6.22 -40.38
C VAL A 230 -32.17 6.92 -40.60
N ARG A 231 -33.02 7.05 -39.58
CA ARG A 231 -34.31 7.76 -39.67
C ARG A 231 -34.11 9.23 -40.03
N ALA A 232 -33.19 9.90 -39.35
CA ALA A 232 -32.85 11.30 -39.61
C ALA A 232 -32.34 11.51 -41.05
N ASN A 233 -31.44 10.65 -41.53
CA ASN A 233 -30.95 10.71 -42.91
C ASN A 233 -32.04 10.42 -43.94
N GLN A 234 -32.97 9.50 -43.67
CA GLN A 234 -34.11 9.22 -44.54
C GLN A 234 -35.05 10.43 -44.65
N GLU A 235 -35.32 11.10 -43.52
CA GLU A 235 -36.13 12.31 -43.49
C GLU A 235 -35.47 13.48 -44.23
N ASP A 236 -34.16 13.64 -44.07
CA ASP A 236 -33.39 14.68 -44.77
C ASP A 236 -33.38 14.46 -46.29
N ALA A 237 -33.11 13.22 -46.73
CA ALA A 237 -33.16 12.85 -48.15
C ALA A 237 -34.56 13.06 -48.75
N ARG A 238 -35.63 12.76 -48.00
CA ARG A 238 -37.01 12.99 -48.43
C ARG A 238 -37.30 14.48 -48.63
N ARG A 239 -36.89 15.34 -47.69
CA ARG A 239 -37.04 16.80 -47.79
C ARG A 239 -36.31 17.36 -49.02
N HIS A 240 -35.09 16.88 -49.29
CA HIS A 240 -34.35 17.28 -50.49
C HIS A 240 -35.04 16.87 -51.79
N LEU A 241 -35.64 15.68 -51.86
CA LEU A 241 -36.39 15.23 -53.03
C LEU A 241 -37.64 16.09 -53.27
N GLU A 242 -38.36 16.46 -52.20
CA GLU A 242 -39.53 17.34 -52.28
C GLU A 242 -39.14 18.75 -52.74
N TYR A 243 -38.01 19.29 -52.26
CA TYR A 243 -37.44 20.53 -52.76
C TYR A 243 -37.12 20.46 -54.26
N LEU A 244 -36.45 19.39 -54.71
CA LEU A 244 -36.14 19.21 -56.13
C LEU A 244 -37.39 19.11 -57.02
N LYS A 245 -38.47 18.50 -56.53
CA LYS A 245 -39.76 18.44 -57.24
C LYS A 245 -40.48 19.79 -57.32
N SER A 246 -40.26 20.67 -56.33
CA SER A 246 -40.85 22.01 -56.32
C SER A 246 -40.17 22.99 -57.29
N LEU A 247 -38.98 22.64 -57.78
CA LEU A 247 -38.30 23.43 -58.80
C LEU A 247 -39.10 23.39 -60.12
N PRO A 248 -39.29 24.54 -60.80
CA PRO A 248 -40.05 24.57 -62.05
C PRO A 248 -39.44 23.64 -63.10
N SER A 249 -40.22 22.68 -63.62
CA SER A 249 -39.84 21.89 -64.79
C SER A 249 -39.73 22.82 -65.99
N ARG A 250 -38.52 22.94 -66.55
CA ARG A 250 -38.31 23.64 -67.82
C ARG A 250 -38.77 22.74 -68.97
N GLN A 251 -40.08 22.56 -69.10
CA GLN A 251 -40.69 21.96 -70.29
C GLN A 251 -40.88 23.06 -71.34
N GLY A 252 -40.03 23.05 -72.36
CA GLY A 252 -40.09 24.03 -73.44
C GLY A 252 -39.02 23.82 -74.51
N LYS A 253 -39.15 22.76 -75.31
CA LYS A 253 -39.27 22.84 -76.79
C LYS A 253 -39.36 21.44 -77.40
N SER A 254 -40.57 21.13 -77.86
CA SER A 254 -40.89 20.23 -78.95
C SER A 254 -40.40 20.80 -80.29
N GLU A 255 -39.72 19.99 -81.09
CA GLU A 255 -39.70 19.98 -82.57
C GLU A 255 -39.04 18.64 -82.95
N GLU A 256 -39.84 17.60 -83.18
CA GLU A 256 -40.07 17.03 -84.52
C GLU A 256 -38.78 16.65 -85.27
N SER A 257 -38.46 15.35 -85.30
CA SER A 257 -38.34 14.64 -86.58
C SER A 257 -38.19 13.14 -86.34
N SER A 258 -39.24 12.43 -86.70
CA SER A 258 -39.35 10.99 -86.79
C SER A 258 -38.79 10.46 -88.11
N THR A 259 -37.93 9.45 -88.03
CA THR A 259 -37.71 8.40 -89.05
C THR A 259 -37.10 7.22 -88.27
N ILE A 260 -37.84 6.16 -87.88
CA ILE A 260 -38.43 5.06 -88.67
C ILE A 260 -37.55 4.60 -89.85
N SER A 261 -36.98 3.39 -89.67
CA SER A 261 -36.61 2.33 -90.63
C SER A 261 -35.33 1.66 -90.12
N THR A 262 -35.14 0.34 -90.02
CA THR A 262 -35.84 -0.90 -90.41
C THR A 262 -35.01 -2.02 -89.75
N VAL A 263 -35.57 -3.00 -89.04
CA VAL A 263 -35.99 -4.34 -89.52
C VAL A 263 -34.91 -5.11 -90.31
N VAL A 264 -34.60 -6.29 -89.76
CA VAL A 264 -33.68 -7.39 -90.13
C VAL A 264 -32.22 -7.24 -89.72
#